data_AF-A0A1I3T557-F1
#
_entry.id   AF-A0A1I3T557-F1
#
_cell.length_a   1.000
_cell.length_b   1.000
_cell.length_c   1.000
_cell.angle_alpha   90.00
_cell.angle_beta   90.00
_cell.angle_gamma   90.00
#
_symmetry.space_group_name_H-M   'P 1'
#
loop_
_entity.id
_entity.type
_entity.pdbx_description
1 polymer ?
#
loop_
_entity_poly.entity_id
_entity_poly.type
_entity_poly.pdbx_seq_one_letter_code
_entity_poly.pdbx_strand_id
1 'polypeptide(L)'
;MTKTIGYCVLICGVTFVGVVAMSHPTALSDEHSFLAGFVGNELLAVLGVILAITIAAAAQLHLSLNSIEERVGADNLFPTTRRGIQSSVHWLIALFVIAIVLVVIKPFVTGSTTGQSLVNGTALVLLLWNALILLSISSAVFGVKPVIDDG
;
A
#
# COMPACT_ATOMS: atom_id res chain seq x y z
N MET A 1 14.37 -3.36 -0.41
CA MET A 1 13.91 -3.74 -1.77
C MET A 1 14.24 -2.58 -2.73
N THR A 2 14.82 -2.82 -3.90
CA THR A 2 15.00 -1.72 -4.87
C THR A 2 13.62 -1.34 -5.42
N LYS A 3 13.39 -0.04 -5.63
CA LYS A 3 12.11 0.49 -6.16
C LYS A 3 11.67 -0.26 -7.42
N THR A 4 12.63 -0.62 -8.27
CA THR A 4 12.45 -1.40 -9.50
C THR A 4 11.77 -2.74 -9.25
N ILE A 5 12.19 -3.53 -8.25
CA ILE A 5 11.57 -4.83 -7.96
C ILE A 5 10.12 -4.63 -7.53
N GLY A 6 9.84 -3.59 -6.73
CA GLY A 6 8.47 -3.27 -6.30
C GLY A 6 7.56 -2.98 -7.49
N TYR A 7 8.01 -2.15 -8.43
CA TYR A 7 7.26 -1.87 -9.65
C TYR A 7 7.11 -3.09 -10.54
N CYS A 8 8.14 -3.93 -10.68
CA CYS A 8 8.03 -5.18 -11.46
C CYS A 8 6.96 -6.10 -10.86
N VAL A 9 6.95 -6.30 -9.53
CA VAL A 9 5.93 -7.12 -8.85
C VAL A 9 4.54 -6.52 -9.04
N LEU A 10 4.40 -5.20 -8.93
CA LEU A 10 3.12 -4.53 -9.16
C LEU A 10 2.61 -4.74 -10.59
N ILE A 11 3.46 -4.52 -11.59
CA ILE A 11 3.10 -4.70 -13.01
C ILE A 11 2.71 -6.15 -13.26
N CYS A 12 3.52 -7.12 -12.81
CA CYS A 12 3.20 -8.54 -12.94
C CYS A 12 1.87 -8.89 -12.25
N GLY A 13 1.61 -8.35 -11.06
CA GLY A 13 0.35 -8.56 -10.33
C GLY A 13 -0.86 -7.98 -11.06
N VAL A 14 -0.75 -6.73 -11.55
CA VAL A 14 -1.81 -6.07 -12.34
C VAL A 14 -2.10 -6.85 -13.61
N THR A 15 -1.07 -7.24 -14.36
CA THR A 15 -1.23 -8.01 -15.60
C THR A 15 -1.83 -9.38 -15.30
N PHE A 16 -1.36 -10.07 -14.26
CA PHE A 16 -1.89 -11.37 -13.87
C PHE A 16 -3.38 -11.29 -13.51
N VAL A 17 -3.76 -10.36 -12.63
CA VAL A 17 -5.15 -10.16 -12.24
C VAL A 17 -6.01 -9.75 -13.45
N GLY A 18 -5.50 -8.87 -14.32
CA GLY A 18 -6.19 -8.47 -15.54
C GLY A 18 -6.44 -9.63 -16.51
N VAL A 19 -5.44 -10.49 -16.72
CA VAL A 19 -5.57 -11.69 -17.55
C VAL A 19 -6.60 -12.64 -16.96
N VAL A 20 -6.53 -12.96 -15.67
CA VAL A 20 -7.49 -13.87 -15.02
C VAL A 20 -8.90 -13.29 -15.06
N ALA A 21 -9.05 -11.98 -14.85
CA ALA A 21 -10.36 -11.31 -14.92
C ALA A 21 -10.98 -11.37 -16.33
N MET A 22 -10.18 -11.40 -17.39
CA MET A 22 -10.66 -11.53 -18.77
C MET A 22 -10.84 -12.99 -19.21
N SER A 23 -9.92 -13.88 -18.84
CA SER A 23 -9.92 -15.27 -19.31
C SER A 23 -10.84 -16.18 -18.50
N HIS A 24 -11.03 -15.88 -17.20
CA HIS A 24 -11.83 -16.71 -16.31
C HIS A 24 -12.54 -15.86 -15.23
N PRO A 25 -13.50 -15.00 -15.64
CA PRO A 25 -14.14 -14.02 -14.75
C PRO A 25 -14.87 -14.68 -13.56
N THR A 26 -15.30 -15.93 -13.68
CA THR A 26 -15.94 -16.70 -12.60
C THR A 26 -14.99 -16.96 -11.42
N ALA A 27 -13.67 -17.02 -11.64
CA ALA A 27 -12.70 -17.21 -10.56
C ALA A 27 -12.48 -15.95 -9.70
N LEU A 28 -12.89 -14.77 -10.18
CA LEU A 28 -12.74 -13.49 -9.50
C LEU A 28 -14.10 -12.81 -9.24
N SER A 29 -15.20 -13.36 -9.72
CA SER A 29 -16.55 -12.85 -9.50
C SER A 29 -17.01 -13.07 -8.06
N ASP A 30 -18.19 -12.56 -7.74
CA ASP A 30 -18.82 -12.78 -6.43
C ASP A 30 -19.34 -14.23 -6.25
N GLU A 31 -19.13 -15.14 -7.22
CA GLU A 31 -19.29 -16.59 -7.00
C GLU A 31 -18.31 -17.09 -5.92
N HIS A 32 -17.15 -16.47 -5.79
CA HIS A 32 -16.26 -16.70 -4.67
C HIS A 32 -16.76 -15.96 -3.44
N SER A 33 -17.37 -16.71 -2.51
CA SER A 33 -17.90 -16.19 -1.24
C SER A 33 -16.89 -15.35 -0.44
N PHE A 34 -15.60 -15.70 -0.51
CA PHE A 34 -14.53 -14.91 0.09
C PHE A 34 -14.42 -13.51 -0.53
N LEU A 35 -14.30 -13.40 -1.86
CA LEU A 35 -14.15 -12.10 -2.53
C LEU A 35 -15.42 -11.26 -2.40
N ALA A 36 -16.59 -11.90 -2.45
CA ALA A 36 -17.87 -11.23 -2.25
C ALA A 36 -17.94 -10.54 -0.88
N GLY A 37 -17.54 -11.22 0.20
CA GLY A 37 -17.53 -10.66 1.55
C GLY A 37 -16.35 -9.73 1.83
N PHE A 38 -15.18 -10.02 1.25
CA PHE A 38 -13.95 -9.25 1.48
C PHE A 38 -14.00 -7.89 0.79
N VAL A 39 -14.45 -7.83 -0.46
CA VAL A 39 -14.48 -6.61 -1.27
C VAL A 39 -15.71 -5.78 -0.91
N GLY A 40 -15.62 -5.16 0.26
CA GLY A 40 -16.65 -4.37 0.92
C GLY A 40 -16.08 -3.71 2.17
N ASN A 41 -16.76 -3.86 3.31
CA ASN A 41 -16.32 -3.28 4.58
C ASN A 41 -14.99 -3.88 5.07
N GLU A 42 -14.74 -5.17 4.83
CA GLU A 42 -13.53 -5.86 5.30
C GLU A 42 -12.27 -5.32 4.61
N LEU A 43 -12.32 -5.08 3.30
CA LEU A 43 -11.23 -4.43 2.57
C LEU A 43 -10.88 -3.07 3.19
N LEU A 44 -11.88 -2.24 3.47
CA LEU A 44 -11.67 -0.93 4.09
C LEU A 44 -11.15 -1.04 5.53
N ALA A 45 -11.63 -2.03 6.30
CA ALA A 45 -11.14 -2.28 7.64
C ALA A 45 -9.65 -2.66 7.63
N VAL A 46 -9.27 -3.61 6.77
CA VAL A 46 -7.86 -4.03 6.63
C VAL A 46 -6.98 -2.88 6.16
N LEU A 47 -7.37 -2.17 5.10
CA LEU A 47 -6.60 -1.03 4.59
C LEU A 47 -6.55 0.12 5.60
N GLY A 48 -7.61 0.36 6.37
CA GLY A 48 -7.67 1.38 7.40
C GLY A 48 -6.72 1.08 8.56
N VAL A 49 -6.68 -0.17 9.02
CA VAL A 49 -5.71 -0.63 10.04
C VAL A 49 -4.29 -0.46 9.54
N ILE A 50 -4.00 -0.93 8.32
CA ILE A 50 -2.69 -0.78 7.68
C ILE A 50 -2.28 0.70 7.62
N LEU A 51 -3.17 1.56 7.14
CA LEU A 51 -2.93 2.99 7.02
C LEU A 51 -2.64 3.63 8.38
N ALA A 52 -3.46 3.35 9.39
CA ALA A 52 -3.32 3.92 10.73
C ALA A 52 -1.97 3.54 11.37
N ILE A 53 -1.61 2.26 11.33
CA ILE A 53 -0.33 1.76 11.84
C ILE A 53 0.84 2.44 11.10
N THR A 54 0.72 2.58 9.79
CA THR A 54 1.81 3.13 8.97
C THR A 54 2.01 4.62 9.19
N ILE A 55 0.94 5.39 9.34
CA ILE A 55 1.03 6.83 9.67
C ILE A 55 1.70 6.99 11.05
N ALA A 56 1.31 6.19 12.04
CA ALA A 56 1.93 6.24 13.36
C ALA A 56 3.43 5.92 13.30
N ALA A 57 3.82 4.86 12.57
CA ALA A 57 5.22 4.49 12.38
C ALA A 57 6.02 5.57 11.62
N ALA A 58 5.44 6.17 10.58
CA ALA A 58 6.07 7.25 9.83
C ALA A 58 6.29 8.50 10.69
N ALA A 59 5.34 8.84 11.56
CA ALA A 59 5.47 9.97 12.50
C ALA A 59 6.59 9.72 13.52
N GLN A 60 6.65 8.53 14.12
CA GLN A 60 7.71 8.14 15.05
C GLN A 60 9.09 8.19 14.37
N LEU A 61 9.18 7.73 13.11
CA LEU A 61 10.43 7.76 12.37
C LEU A 61 10.84 9.20 12.02
N HIS A 62 9.90 10.06 11.66
CA HIS A 62 10.18 11.49 11.42
C HIS A 62 10.73 12.19 12.67
N LEU A 63 10.16 11.92 13.84
CA LEU A 63 10.66 12.45 15.12
C LEU A 63 12.05 11.89 15.46
N SER A 64 12.27 10.59 15.22
CA SER A 64 13.56 9.94 15.46
C SER A 64 14.67 10.53 14.59
N LEU A 65 14.42 10.77 13.30
CA LEU A 65 15.36 11.44 12.40
C LEU A 65 15.68 12.86 12.87
N ASN A 66 14.68 13.60 13.36
CA ASN A 66 14.87 14.96 13.87
C ASN A 66 15.75 14.97 15.13
N SER A 67 15.55 14.02 16.05
CA SER A 67 16.38 13.90 17.25
C SER A 67 17.83 13.56 16.92
N ILE A 68 18.07 12.76 15.86
CA ILE A 68 19.43 12.46 15.40
C ILE A 68 20.10 13.72 14.82
N GLU A 69 19.40 14.48 13.98
CA GLU A 69 19.91 15.73 13.39
C GLU A 69 20.28 16.76 14.47
N GLU A 70 19.44 16.90 15.50
CA GLU A 70 19.70 17.79 16.64
C GLU A 70 20.95 17.37 17.43
N ARG A 71 21.16 16.07 17.64
CA ARG A 71 22.35 15.54 18.35
C ARG A 71 23.64 15.75 17.58
N VAL A 72 23.60 15.65 16.25
CA VAL A 72 24.77 15.82 15.38
C VAL A 72 25.02 17.32 15.06
N GLY A 73 24.09 18.20 15.43
CA GLY A 73 24.20 19.64 15.16
C GLY A 73 24.17 19.99 13.66
N ALA A 74 23.63 19.08 12.84
CA ALA A 74 23.59 19.22 11.40
C ALA A 74 22.14 19.13 10.93
N ASP A 75 21.61 20.26 10.51
CA ASP A 75 20.27 20.35 9.95
C ASP A 75 20.22 19.63 8.59
N ASN A 76 19.11 18.93 8.35
CA ASN A 76 18.76 18.42 7.02
C ASN A 76 19.74 17.36 6.49
N LEU A 77 20.23 16.46 7.37
CA LEU A 77 21.05 15.29 7.01
C LEU A 77 20.26 14.24 6.20
N PHE A 78 18.94 14.12 6.42
CA PHE A 78 18.11 13.07 5.83
C PHE A 78 16.99 13.57 4.90
N PRO A 79 17.23 14.49 3.95
CA PRO A 79 16.17 15.10 3.15
C PRO A 79 15.53 14.10 2.19
N THR A 80 16.32 13.17 1.66
CA THR A 80 15.86 12.11 0.75
C THR A 80 15.00 11.09 1.46
N THR A 81 15.39 10.68 2.67
CA THR A 81 14.63 9.76 3.52
C THR A 81 13.30 10.39 3.93
N ARG A 82 13.30 11.64 4.42
CA ARG A 82 12.07 12.37 4.77
C ARG A 82 11.09 12.46 3.60
N ARG A 83 11.56 12.86 2.41
CA ARG A 83 10.73 12.90 1.19
C ARG A 83 10.20 11.53 0.79
N GLY A 84 11.00 10.48 0.94
CA GLY A 84 10.59 9.11 0.65
C GLY A 84 9.45 8.62 1.56
N ILE A 85 9.55 8.90 2.86
CA ILE A 85 8.50 8.56 3.85
C ILE A 85 7.23 9.34 3.55
N GLN A 86 7.33 10.67 3.37
CA GLN A 86 6.18 11.51 3.07
C GLN A 86 5.47 11.04 1.79
N SER A 87 6.21 10.79 0.71
CA SER A 87 5.62 10.29 -0.53
C SER A 87 4.92 8.94 -0.34
N SER A 88 5.51 8.03 0.45
CA SER A 88 4.91 6.71 0.71
C SER A 88 3.61 6.81 1.51
N VAL A 89 3.57 7.68 2.52
CA VAL A 89 2.35 7.94 3.30
C VAL A 89 1.25 8.57 2.44
N HIS A 90 1.58 9.54 1.59
CA HIS A 90 0.61 10.13 0.66
C HIS A 90 0.03 9.09 -0.31
N TRP A 91 0.86 8.17 -0.81
CA TRP A 91 0.39 7.07 -1.65
C TRP A 91 -0.53 6.09 -0.91
N LEU A 92 -0.25 5.76 0.36
CA LEU A 92 -1.15 4.92 1.16
C LEU A 92 -2.50 5.58 1.38
N ILE A 93 -2.52 6.89 1.69
CA ILE A 93 -3.77 7.65 1.82
C ILE A 93 -4.53 7.66 0.50
N ALA A 94 -3.85 7.90 -0.63
CA ALA A 94 -4.47 7.88 -1.95
C ALA A 94 -5.08 6.51 -2.28
N LEU A 95 -4.37 5.41 -2.01
CA LEU A 95 -4.89 4.05 -2.22
C LEU A 95 -6.09 3.73 -1.32
N PHE A 96 -6.09 4.22 -0.08
CA PHE A 96 -7.24 4.08 0.81
C PHE A 96 -8.47 4.81 0.26
N VAL A 97 -8.30 6.05 -0.21
CA VAL A 97 -9.39 6.81 -0.86
C VAL A 97 -9.90 6.09 -2.10
N ILE A 98 -9.01 5.55 -2.95
CA ILE A 98 -9.39 4.75 -4.12
C ILE A 98 -10.19 3.51 -3.70
N ALA A 99 -9.80 2.84 -2.62
CA ALA A 99 -10.54 1.69 -2.10
C ALA A 99 -11.96 2.08 -1.62
N ILE A 100 -12.13 3.23 -0.97
CA ILE A 100 -13.46 3.75 -0.59
C ILE A 100 -14.31 3.95 -1.84
N VAL A 101 -13.76 4.64 -2.85
CA VAL A 101 -14.46 4.88 -4.12
C VAL A 101 -14.85 3.56 -4.78
N LEU A 102 -13.95 2.57 -4.80
CA LEU A 102 -14.20 1.24 -5.35
C LEU A 102 -15.35 0.53 -4.63
N VAL A 103 -15.38 0.54 -3.30
CA VAL A 103 -16.44 -0.09 -2.50
C VAL A 103 -17.78 0.60 -2.72
N VAL A 104 -17.80 1.94 -2.82
CA VAL A 104 -19.01 2.71 -3.11
C VAL A 104 -19.52 2.46 -4.53
N ILE A 105 -18.63 2.28 -5.50
CA ILE A 105 -18.98 2.03 -6.90
C ILE A 105 -19.38 0.56 -7.15
N LYS A 106 -18.88 -0.40 -6.36
CA LYS A 106 -19.19 -1.84 -6.51
C LYS A 106 -20.67 -2.16 -6.79
N PRO A 107 -21.67 -1.68 -6.02
CA PRO A 107 -23.08 -2.01 -6.29
C PRO A 107 -23.58 -1.54 -7.67
N PHE A 108 -22.97 -0.52 -8.27
CA PHE A 108 -23.37 0.00 -9.58
C PHE A 108 -22.76 -0.78 -10.75
N VAL A 109 -21.64 -1.47 -10.55
CA VAL A 109 -20.86 -2.14 -11.61
C VAL A 109 -21.02 -3.66 -11.59
N THR A 110 -21.52 -4.23 -10.49
CA THR A 110 -21.68 -5.68 -10.27
C THR A 110 -22.88 -6.32 -10.96
N GLY A 111 -23.59 -5.60 -11.84
CA GLY A 111 -24.69 -6.14 -12.64
C GLY A 111 -24.28 -7.18 -13.69
N SER A 112 -22.97 -7.37 -13.91
CA SER A 112 -22.41 -8.43 -14.78
C SER A 112 -21.28 -9.17 -14.07
N THR A 113 -21.07 -10.45 -14.42
CA THR A 113 -19.97 -11.28 -13.88
C THR A 113 -18.60 -10.68 -14.17
N THR A 114 -18.43 -10.09 -15.36
CA THR A 114 -17.21 -9.36 -15.74
C THR A 114 -16.99 -8.13 -14.86
N GLY A 115 -18.05 -7.37 -14.56
CA GLY A 115 -17.97 -6.22 -13.67
C GLY A 115 -17.58 -6.59 -12.23
N GLN A 116 -18.15 -7.67 -11.70
CA GLN A 116 -17.77 -8.23 -10.40
C GLN A 116 -16.30 -8.63 -10.37
N SER A 117 -15.85 -9.39 -11.39
CA SER A 117 -14.46 -9.83 -11.52
C SER A 117 -13.47 -8.67 -11.58
N LEU A 118 -13.83 -7.58 -12.27
CA LEU A 118 -12.96 -6.42 -12.42
C LEU A 118 -12.85 -5.61 -11.11
N VAL A 119 -13.96 -5.43 -10.39
CA VAL A 119 -13.97 -4.76 -9.09
C VAL A 119 -13.18 -5.56 -8.06
N ASN A 120 -13.42 -6.86 -7.97
CA ASN A 120 -12.71 -7.74 -7.03
C ASN A 120 -11.23 -7.86 -7.37
N GLY A 121 -10.89 -7.97 -8.66
CA GLY A 121 -9.49 -7.96 -9.10
C GLY A 121 -8.78 -6.64 -8.76
N THR A 122 -9.45 -5.50 -8.98
CA THR A 122 -8.89 -4.19 -8.61
C THR A 122 -8.65 -4.08 -7.11
N ALA A 123 -9.55 -4.62 -6.28
CA ALA A 123 -9.35 -4.67 -4.84
C ALA A 123 -8.11 -5.49 -4.43
N LEU A 124 -7.85 -6.63 -5.08
CA LEU A 124 -6.62 -7.41 -4.86
C LEU A 124 -5.36 -6.64 -5.26
N VAL A 125 -5.41 -5.91 -6.37
CA VAL A 125 -4.30 -5.04 -6.81
C VAL A 125 -4.04 -3.93 -5.79
N LEU A 126 -5.09 -3.29 -5.26
CA LEU A 126 -4.95 -2.26 -4.22
C LEU A 126 -4.31 -2.83 -2.95
N LEU A 127 -4.70 -4.04 -2.54
CA LEU A 127 -4.12 -4.72 -1.39
C LEU A 127 -2.65 -5.06 -1.61
N LEU A 128 -2.31 -5.61 -2.79
CA LEU A 128 -0.93 -5.91 -3.17
C LEU A 128 -0.07 -4.64 -3.17
N TRP A 129 -0.57 -3.55 -3.74
CA TRP A 129 0.15 -2.28 -3.77
C TRP A 129 0.38 -1.75 -2.35
N ASN A 130 -0.63 -1.78 -1.48
CA ASN A 130 -0.47 -1.41 -0.07
C ASN A 130 0.64 -2.23 0.60
N ALA A 131 0.64 -3.55 0.42
CA ALA A 131 1.68 -4.43 0.97
C ALA A 131 3.09 -4.08 0.45
N LEU A 132 3.23 -3.76 -0.83
CA LEU A 132 4.52 -3.34 -1.40
C LEU A 132 5.02 -2.00 -0.82
N ILE A 133 4.11 -1.04 -0.58
CA ILE A 133 4.49 0.23 0.06
C ILE A 133 4.94 -0.03 1.50
N LEU A 134 4.24 -0.90 2.25
CA LEU A 134 4.68 -1.29 3.59
C LEU A 134 6.09 -1.87 3.58
N LEU A 135 6.37 -2.83 2.69
CA LEU A 135 7.71 -3.42 2.55
C LEU A 135 8.78 -2.37 2.22
N SER A 136 8.43 -1.37 1.40
CA SER A 136 9.33 -0.25 1.09
C SER A 136 9.61 0.62 2.32
N ILE A 137 8.59 0.95 3.11
CA ILE A 137 8.74 1.74 4.35
C ILE A 137 9.52 0.93 5.39
N SER A 138 9.20 -0.34 5.60
CA SER A 138 9.94 -1.23 6.51
C SER A 138 11.40 -1.33 6.11
N SER A 139 11.70 -1.49 4.81
CA SER A 139 13.08 -1.48 4.32
C SER A 139 13.79 -0.15 4.61
N ALA A 140 13.09 0.99 4.52
CA ALA A 140 13.65 2.30 4.84
C ALA A 140 13.95 2.44 6.34
N VAL A 141 13.04 1.95 7.21
CA VAL A 141 13.22 1.93 8.66
C VAL A 141 14.46 1.13 9.05
N PHE A 142 14.60 -0.11 8.53
CA PHE A 142 15.74 -0.97 8.82
C PHE A 142 17.05 -0.51 8.15
N GLY A 143 16.97 0.35 7.13
CA GLY A 143 18.13 0.92 6.46
C GLY A 143 18.81 2.03 7.24
N VAL A 144 18.14 2.64 8.22
CA VAL A 144 18.74 3.67 9.10
C VAL A 144 19.70 2.97 10.06
N LYS A 145 21.00 3.01 9.73
CA LYS A 145 22.04 2.48 10.62
C LYS A 145 22.26 3.44 11.80
N PRO A 146 22.39 2.94 13.04
CA PRO A 146 22.79 3.77 14.16
C PRO A 146 24.22 4.28 13.92
N VAL A 147 24.43 5.59 14.10
CA VAL A 147 25.78 6.14 14.22
C VAL A 147 26.27 5.74 15.60
N ILE A 148 27.25 4.86 15.66
CA ILE A 148 27.97 4.54 16.91
C ILE A 148 29.00 5.66 17.07
N ASP A 149 28.85 6.44 18.13
CA ASP A 149 29.85 7.42 18.56
C ASP A 149 30.96 6.64 19.28
N ASP A 150 32.02 6.30 18.55
CA ASP A 150 33.26 5.78 19.13
C ASP A 150 33.97 6.98 19.77
N GLY A 151 33.60 7.28 21.02
CA GLY A 151 34.01 8.49 21.76
C GLY A 151 35.51 8.75 21.88
#